data_AF-A0A7K2ZCK5-F1
#
_entry.id   AF-A0A7K2ZCK5-F1
#
_cell.length_a   1.000
_cell.length_b   1.000
_cell.length_c   1.000
_cell.angle_alpha   90.00
_cell.angle_beta   90.00
_cell.angle_gamma   90.00
#
_symmetry.space_group_name_H-M   'P 1'
#
loop_
_entity.id
_entity.type
_entity.pdbx_description
1 polymer ?
#
loop_
_entity_poly.entity_id
_entity_poly.type
_entity_poly.pdbx_seq_one_letter_code
_entity_poly.pdbx_strand_id
1 'polypeptide(L)'
;DLRFAFLAELAEAVLPHIEAYADVVEPAERNETDPATGKKTKVEVELCTDAPQLIVPSRAGIEFVRLLGRSMRFRRTAEDDPETPYPAPARVPLLGRWLTHYGERARVPGSSLLLTATDLLNRHWATGQSSLEDQHLGALLAWIDPPGGASGAEAALAAELGRDHDGQLL
;
A
#
# COMPACT_ATOMS: atom_id res chain seq x y z
N ASP A 1 -15.42 -4.71 -18.13
CA ASP A 1 -14.87 -3.41 -17.69
C ASP A 1 -13.39 -3.61 -17.38
N LEU A 2 -12.50 -2.90 -18.09
CA LEU A 2 -11.03 -3.03 -17.97
C LEU A 2 -10.52 -2.81 -16.54
N ARG A 3 -11.18 -1.93 -15.78
CA ARG A 3 -10.83 -1.68 -14.38
C ARG A 3 -11.01 -2.92 -13.51
N PHE A 4 -12.12 -3.64 -13.65
CA PHE A 4 -12.35 -4.84 -12.85
C PHE A 4 -11.45 -5.99 -13.27
N ALA A 5 -11.10 -6.09 -14.55
CA ALA A 5 -10.09 -7.04 -15.01
C ALA A 5 -8.74 -6.76 -14.32
N PHE A 6 -8.25 -5.52 -14.38
CA PHE A 6 -7.03 -5.11 -13.69
C PHE A 6 -7.06 -5.40 -12.18
N LEU A 7 -8.14 -5.04 -11.49
CA LEU A 7 -8.25 -5.28 -10.04
C LEU A 7 -8.28 -6.77 -9.70
N ALA A 8 -8.85 -7.59 -10.58
CA ALA A 8 -8.90 -9.02 -10.42
C ALA A 8 -7.50 -9.64 -10.65
N GLU A 9 -6.76 -9.19 -11.66
CA GLU A 9 -5.36 -9.60 -11.91
C GLU A 9 -4.43 -9.16 -10.76
N LEU A 10 -4.61 -7.92 -10.26
CA LEU A 10 -3.88 -7.44 -9.09
C LEU A 10 -4.16 -8.31 -7.86
N ALA A 11 -5.41 -8.71 -7.65
CA ALA A 11 -5.77 -9.60 -6.55
C ALA A 11 -5.12 -10.99 -6.70
N GLU A 12 -5.05 -11.54 -7.91
CA GLU A 12 -4.35 -12.80 -8.19
C GLU A 12 -2.84 -12.72 -7.91
N ALA A 13 -2.21 -11.58 -8.17
CA ALA A 13 -0.79 -11.39 -7.89
C ALA A 13 -0.51 -11.17 -6.38
N VAL A 14 -1.37 -10.41 -5.69
CA VAL A 14 -1.08 -9.92 -4.32
C VAL A 14 -1.58 -10.88 -3.24
N LEU A 15 -2.78 -11.46 -3.39
CA LEU A 15 -3.38 -12.26 -2.33
C LEU A 15 -2.57 -13.50 -1.96
N PRO A 16 -2.05 -14.31 -2.92
CA PRO A 16 -1.23 -15.47 -2.57
C PRO A 16 0.03 -15.09 -1.78
N HIS A 17 0.61 -13.92 -2.08
CA HIS A 17 1.76 -13.43 -1.33
C HIS A 17 1.38 -13.07 0.10
N ILE A 18 0.22 -12.42 0.34
CA ILE A 18 -0.23 -12.13 1.71
C ILE A 18 -0.57 -13.42 2.47
N GLU A 19 -1.28 -14.34 1.82
CA GLU A 19 -1.69 -15.61 2.43
C GLU A 19 -0.50 -16.47 2.86
N ALA A 20 0.63 -16.39 2.15
CA ALA A 20 1.86 -17.11 2.49
C ALA A 20 2.48 -16.74 3.85
N TYR A 21 2.05 -15.64 4.48
CA TYR A 21 2.53 -15.17 5.79
C TYR A 21 1.41 -15.15 6.85
N ALA A 22 0.25 -15.76 6.58
CA ALA A 22 -0.88 -15.71 7.51
C ALA A 22 -0.73 -16.66 8.71
N ASP A 23 0.19 -17.65 8.62
CA ASP A 23 0.23 -18.78 9.56
C ASP A 23 1.12 -18.56 10.80
N VAL A 24 2.11 -17.65 10.76
CA VAL A 24 3.06 -17.47 11.88
C VAL A 24 2.54 -16.40 12.84
N VAL A 25 1.88 -16.86 13.90
CA VAL A 25 1.23 -16.00 14.88
C VAL A 25 1.78 -16.17 16.30
N GLU A 26 1.64 -15.12 17.11
CA GLU A 26 1.85 -15.14 18.55
C GLU A 26 0.60 -14.66 19.30
N PRO A 27 0.33 -15.17 20.52
CA PRO A 27 -0.73 -14.64 21.37
C PRO A 27 -0.44 -13.19 21.78
N ALA A 28 -1.42 -12.31 21.63
CA ALA A 28 -1.37 -10.91 22.02
C ALA A 28 -2.64 -10.49 22.76
N GLU A 29 -2.54 -9.51 23.65
CA GLU A 29 -3.72 -8.95 24.32
C GLU A 29 -4.27 -7.76 23.54
N ARG A 30 -5.58 -7.77 23.26
CA ARG A 30 -6.31 -6.63 22.71
C ARG A 30 -7.44 -6.22 23.64
N ASN A 31 -7.63 -4.92 23.81
CA ASN A 31 -8.82 -4.41 24.48
C ASN A 31 -10.00 -4.41 23.50
N GLU A 32 -11.06 -5.13 23.84
CA GLU A 32 -12.33 -5.10 23.12
C GLU A 32 -13.45 -4.60 24.01
N THR A 33 -14.45 -3.98 23.38
CA THR A 33 -15.66 -3.55 24.07
C THR A 33 -16.64 -4.71 24.06
N ASP A 34 -16.98 -5.22 25.24
CA ASP A 34 -18.02 -6.23 25.40
C ASP A 34 -19.36 -5.67 24.91
N PRO A 35 -20.00 -6.28 23.89
CA PRO A 35 -21.24 -5.78 23.32
C PRO A 35 -22.43 -5.87 24.28
N ALA A 36 -22.41 -6.75 25.28
CA ALA A 36 -23.47 -6.90 26.27
C ALA A 36 -23.33 -5.90 27.43
N THR A 37 -22.09 -5.65 27.89
CA THR A 37 -21.85 -4.82 29.09
C THR A 37 -21.28 -3.43 28.79
N GLY A 38 -20.82 -3.18 27.57
CA GLY A 38 -20.15 -1.94 27.16
C GLY A 38 -18.78 -1.71 27.80
N LYS A 39 -18.28 -2.65 28.62
CA LYS A 39 -16.99 -2.53 29.30
C LYS A 39 -15.86 -2.97 28.39
N LYS A 40 -14.69 -2.35 28.55
CA LYS A 40 -13.46 -2.82 27.92
C LYS A 40 -12.93 -4.04 28.68
N THR A 41 -12.77 -5.14 27.98
CA THR A 41 -12.15 -6.37 28.47
C THR A 41 -10.91 -6.70 27.64
N LYS A 42 -9.92 -7.30 28.27
CA LYS A 42 -8.77 -7.85 27.57
C LYS A 42 -9.16 -9.20 26.99
N VAL A 43 -8.94 -9.35 25.69
CA VAL A 43 -9.10 -10.62 24.98
C VAL A 43 -7.77 -11.02 24.39
N GLU A 44 -7.50 -12.32 24.39
CA GLU A 44 -6.37 -12.88 23.67
C GLU A 44 -6.71 -12.94 22.18
N VAL A 45 -5.79 -12.49 21.34
CA VAL A 45 -5.89 -12.50 19.88
C VAL A 45 -4.59 -13.05 19.30
N GLU A 46 -4.67 -13.65 18.11
CA GLU A 46 -3.50 -14.04 17.35
C GLU A 46 -2.95 -12.85 16.57
N LEU A 47 -1.67 -12.54 16.78
CA LEU A 47 -0.94 -11.51 16.06
C LEU A 47 0.04 -12.15 15.09
N CYS A 48 -0.12 -11.87 13.80
CA CYS A 48 0.84 -12.27 12.78
C CYS A 48 2.19 -11.57 13.01
N THR A 49 3.27 -12.35 13.06
CA THR A 49 4.62 -11.89 13.46
C THR A 49 5.55 -11.65 12.28
N ASP A 50 5.21 -12.19 11.10
CA ASP A 50 5.99 -12.13 9.87
C ASP A 50 5.21 -11.48 8.71
N ALA A 51 4.20 -10.68 9.04
CA ALA A 51 3.34 -10.01 8.07
C ALA A 51 4.16 -9.28 6.99
N PRO A 52 3.82 -9.44 5.69
CA PRO A 52 4.60 -8.87 4.61
C PRO A 52 4.44 -7.35 4.59
N GLN A 53 5.48 -6.66 4.16
CA GLN A 53 5.45 -5.22 4.00
C GLN A 53 5.03 -4.85 2.58
N LEU A 54 4.14 -3.88 2.43
CA LEU A 54 3.85 -3.24 1.16
C LEU A 54 4.66 -1.93 1.06
N ILE A 55 5.53 -1.85 0.07
CA ILE A 55 6.28 -0.61 -0.23
C ILE A 55 5.65 0.05 -1.45
N VAL A 56 5.22 1.30 -1.28
CA VAL A 56 4.70 2.13 -2.37
C VAL A 56 5.69 3.23 -2.71
N PRO A 57 5.63 3.84 -3.92
CA PRO A 57 6.65 4.79 -4.34
C PRO A 57 6.78 6.00 -3.40
N SER A 58 5.66 6.62 -3.04
CA SER A 58 5.61 7.85 -2.25
C SER A 58 4.37 7.91 -1.37
N ARG A 59 4.20 8.99 -0.60
CA ARG A 59 3.02 9.17 0.27
C ARG A 59 1.70 9.18 -0.51
N ALA A 60 1.72 9.63 -1.77
CA ALA A 60 0.55 9.54 -2.65
C ALA A 60 0.14 8.08 -2.91
N GLY A 61 1.11 7.15 -2.95
CA GLY A 61 0.85 5.72 -3.07
C GLY A 61 0.07 5.16 -1.88
N ILE A 62 0.33 5.66 -0.65
CA ILE A 62 -0.44 5.26 0.53
C ILE A 62 -1.91 5.67 0.36
N GLU A 63 -2.15 6.91 -0.07
CA GLU A 63 -3.52 7.39 -0.31
C GLU A 63 -4.23 6.62 -1.41
N PHE A 64 -3.50 6.21 -2.46
CA PHE A 64 -4.04 5.38 -3.52
C PHE A 64 -4.43 3.98 -3.03
N VAL A 65 -3.57 3.31 -2.25
CA VAL A 65 -3.89 2.03 -1.60
C VAL A 65 -5.15 2.14 -0.75
N ARG A 66 -5.26 3.22 0.04
CA ARG A 66 -6.44 3.49 0.87
C ARG A 66 -7.71 3.72 0.04
N LEU A 67 -7.59 4.42 -1.09
CA LEU A 67 -8.69 4.65 -2.02
C LEU A 67 -9.16 3.33 -2.64
N LEU A 68 -8.24 2.49 -3.11
CA LEU A 68 -8.53 1.17 -3.64
C LEU A 68 -9.25 0.31 -2.60
N GLY A 69 -8.71 0.21 -1.38
CA GLY A 69 -9.34 -0.52 -0.27
C GLY A 69 -10.80 -0.12 -0.05
N ARG A 70 -11.08 1.19 0.05
CA ARG A 70 -12.45 1.72 0.21
C ARG A 70 -13.37 1.39 -0.96
N SER A 71 -12.87 1.43 -2.19
CA SER A 71 -13.70 1.24 -3.39
C SER A 71 -14.09 -0.22 -3.66
N MET A 72 -13.35 -1.17 -3.08
CA MET A 72 -13.48 -2.61 -3.36
C MET A 72 -14.07 -3.42 -2.21
N ARG A 73 -13.77 -3.10 -0.93
CA ARG A 73 -14.01 -4.02 0.21
C ARG A 73 -15.45 -4.49 0.46
N PHE A 74 -16.44 -3.77 -0.08
CA PHE A 74 -17.88 -4.06 0.09
C PHE A 74 -18.59 -4.30 -1.24
N ARG A 75 -17.84 -4.61 -2.30
CA ARG A 75 -18.46 -5.00 -3.58
C ARG A 75 -19.14 -6.35 -3.41
N ARG A 76 -20.36 -6.49 -3.93
CA ARG A 76 -21.11 -7.74 -3.92
C ARG A 76 -20.54 -8.69 -4.96
N THR A 77 -20.40 -9.93 -4.56
CA THR A 77 -20.02 -11.05 -5.43
C THR A 77 -21.28 -11.78 -5.90
N ALA A 78 -21.12 -12.73 -6.82
CA ALA A 78 -22.22 -13.59 -7.24
C ALA A 78 -22.73 -14.50 -6.11
N GLU A 79 -21.88 -14.80 -5.12
CA GLU A 79 -22.25 -15.58 -3.94
C GLU A 79 -23.13 -14.76 -2.97
N ASP A 80 -22.86 -13.47 -2.85
CA ASP A 80 -23.62 -12.57 -1.97
C ASP A 80 -24.99 -12.20 -2.54
N ASP A 81 -25.09 -12.06 -3.86
CA ASP A 81 -26.28 -11.58 -4.57
C ASP A 81 -26.33 -12.20 -5.98
N PRO A 82 -26.88 -13.42 -6.12
CA PRO A 82 -26.90 -14.15 -7.40
C PRO A 82 -27.63 -13.42 -8.53
N GLU A 83 -28.57 -12.55 -8.19
CA GLU A 83 -29.38 -11.78 -9.14
C GLU A 83 -28.69 -10.48 -9.58
N THR A 84 -27.51 -10.16 -9.04
CA THR A 84 -26.80 -8.94 -9.41
C THR A 84 -26.32 -9.01 -10.87
N PRO A 85 -26.59 -8.00 -11.71
CA PRO A 85 -26.26 -8.07 -13.14
C PRO A 85 -24.75 -8.00 -13.43
N TYR A 86 -23.94 -7.50 -12.49
CA TYR A 86 -22.50 -7.32 -12.64
C TYR A 86 -21.75 -7.64 -11.32
N PRO A 87 -21.68 -8.92 -10.91
CA PRO A 87 -21.01 -9.30 -9.67
C PRO A 87 -19.51 -9.03 -9.77
N ALA A 88 -18.91 -8.56 -8.67
CA ALA A 88 -17.45 -8.48 -8.59
C ALA A 88 -16.86 -9.90 -8.41
N PRO A 89 -15.70 -10.20 -9.00
CA PRO A 89 -14.96 -11.43 -8.68
C PRO A 89 -14.66 -11.51 -7.17
N ALA A 90 -14.82 -12.67 -6.54
CA ALA A 90 -14.75 -12.84 -5.08
C ALA A 90 -13.44 -12.33 -4.43
N ARG A 91 -12.33 -12.43 -5.18
CA ARG A 91 -11.01 -11.93 -4.77
C ARG A 91 -10.91 -10.40 -4.68
N VAL A 92 -11.74 -9.66 -5.41
CA VAL A 92 -11.67 -8.19 -5.45
C VAL A 92 -12.10 -7.58 -4.10
N PRO A 93 -13.25 -7.95 -3.50
CA PRO A 93 -13.58 -7.54 -2.14
C PRO A 93 -12.55 -7.96 -1.10
N LEU A 94 -11.98 -9.17 -1.21
CA LEU A 94 -10.95 -9.67 -0.29
C LEU A 94 -9.68 -8.79 -0.35
N LEU A 95 -9.18 -8.50 -1.55
CA LEU A 95 -8.07 -7.54 -1.73
C LEU A 95 -8.44 -6.17 -1.14
N GLY A 96 -9.67 -5.70 -1.34
CA GLY A 96 -10.15 -4.45 -0.76
C GLY A 96 -10.07 -4.40 0.77
N ARG A 97 -10.37 -5.52 1.46
CA ARG A 97 -10.24 -5.63 2.91
C ARG A 97 -8.77 -5.58 3.35
N TRP A 98 -7.89 -6.30 2.67
CA TRP A 98 -6.45 -6.26 2.93
C TRP A 98 -5.86 -4.86 2.73
N LEU A 99 -6.13 -4.21 1.60
CA LEU A 99 -5.64 -2.84 1.35
C LEU A 99 -6.23 -1.83 2.35
N THR A 100 -7.45 -2.06 2.83
CA THR A 100 -8.02 -1.27 3.93
C THR A 100 -7.20 -1.46 5.21
N HIS A 101 -6.87 -2.70 5.57
CA HIS A 101 -6.03 -3.00 6.73
C HIS A 101 -4.66 -2.31 6.63
N TYR A 102 -3.92 -2.51 5.54
CA TYR A 102 -2.63 -1.84 5.31
C TYR A 102 -2.76 -0.30 5.39
N GLY A 103 -3.78 0.26 4.74
CA GLY A 103 -4.05 1.70 4.74
C GLY A 103 -4.43 2.26 6.12
N GLU A 104 -5.05 1.47 6.99
CA GLU A 104 -5.31 1.84 8.39
C GLU A 104 -4.04 1.78 9.23
N ARG A 105 -3.25 0.71 9.05
CA ARG A 105 -1.99 0.48 9.74
C ARG A 105 -0.93 1.53 9.40
N ALA A 106 -0.91 2.09 8.20
CA ALA A 106 -0.03 3.18 7.83
C ALA A 106 -0.19 4.45 8.72
N ARG A 107 -1.33 4.61 9.39
CA ARG A 107 -1.58 5.76 10.29
C ARG A 107 -1.23 5.47 11.76
N VAL A 108 -0.89 4.23 12.08
CA VAL A 108 -0.53 3.85 13.44
C VAL A 108 0.97 4.13 13.63
N PRO A 109 1.37 5.00 14.59
CA PRO A 109 2.78 5.24 14.85
C PRO A 109 3.54 3.94 15.15
N GLY A 110 4.74 3.79 14.57
CA GLY A 110 5.57 2.59 14.72
C GLY A 110 5.16 1.41 13.82
N SER A 111 4.00 1.46 13.17
CA SER A 111 3.63 0.47 12.17
C SER A 111 4.57 0.52 10.97
N SER A 112 4.95 -0.66 10.48
CA SER A 112 5.81 -0.82 9.31
C SER A 112 5.20 -1.71 8.23
N LEU A 113 3.86 -1.89 8.25
CA LEU A 113 3.17 -2.75 7.29
C LEU A 113 3.03 -2.11 5.90
N LEU A 114 2.82 -0.80 5.82
CA LEU A 114 2.73 -0.05 4.57
C LEU A 114 3.65 1.17 4.65
N LEU A 115 4.67 1.17 3.81
CA LEU A 115 5.78 2.12 3.84
C LEU A 115 5.93 2.81 2.48
N THR A 116 6.49 4.01 2.47
CA THR A 116 6.87 4.68 1.22
C THR A 116 8.36 4.52 0.98
N ALA A 117 8.75 4.27 -0.27
CA ALA A 117 10.15 4.22 -0.64
C ALA A 117 10.84 5.57 -0.36
N THR A 118 10.17 6.69 -0.68
CA THR A 118 10.71 8.03 -0.42
C THR A 118 10.96 8.31 1.07
N ASP A 119 10.04 7.94 1.97
CA ASP A 119 10.28 8.15 3.41
C ASP A 119 11.34 7.19 3.96
N LEU A 120 11.48 5.98 3.41
CA LEU A 120 12.55 5.05 3.78
C LEU A 120 13.92 5.59 3.35
N LEU A 121 14.06 6.03 2.10
CA LEU A 121 15.30 6.59 1.56
C LEU A 121 15.71 7.87 2.32
N ASN A 122 14.77 8.79 2.59
CA ASN A 122 15.07 10.03 3.30
C ASN A 122 15.50 9.86 4.76
N ARG A 123 15.39 8.65 5.34
CA ARG A 123 15.99 8.34 6.65
C ARG A 123 17.50 8.12 6.57
N HIS A 124 18.01 7.78 5.40
CA HIS A 124 19.39 7.35 5.19
C HIS A 124 20.20 8.35 4.35
N TRP A 125 19.55 9.09 3.45
CA TRP A 125 20.18 10.07 2.59
C TRP A 125 19.62 11.48 2.84
N ALA A 126 20.52 12.46 2.92
CA ALA A 126 20.17 13.86 2.89
C ALA A 126 20.27 14.38 1.45
N THR A 127 19.25 15.09 0.99
CA THR A 127 19.23 15.73 -0.33
C THR A 127 19.27 17.25 -0.19
N GLY A 128 19.59 17.94 -1.28
CA GLY A 128 19.40 19.39 -1.40
C GLY A 128 18.02 19.78 -1.95
N GLN A 129 17.15 18.80 -2.16
CA GLN A 129 15.81 18.99 -2.70
C GLN A 129 14.85 19.46 -1.60
N SER A 130 13.72 20.03 -2.01
CA SER A 130 12.60 20.24 -1.11
C SER A 130 11.92 18.91 -0.75
N SER A 131 11.18 18.90 0.36
CA SER A 131 10.42 17.73 0.78
C SER A 131 9.31 17.32 -0.19
N LEU A 132 8.91 18.22 -1.10
CA LEU A 132 7.96 17.93 -2.17
C LEU A 132 8.64 17.22 -3.35
N GLU A 133 9.80 17.71 -3.78
CA GLU A 133 10.61 17.10 -4.84
C GLU A 133 11.07 15.69 -4.43
N ASP A 134 11.44 15.49 -3.16
CA ASP A 134 11.76 14.17 -2.61
C ASP A 134 10.58 13.16 -2.67
N GLN A 135 9.34 13.59 -2.92
CA GLN A 135 8.22 12.67 -3.16
C GLN A 135 8.20 12.10 -4.58
N HIS A 136 9.00 12.65 -5.51
CA HIS A 136 9.23 12.08 -6.83
C HIS A 136 10.31 10.99 -6.73
N LEU A 137 9.90 9.73 -6.57
CA LEU A 137 10.83 8.62 -6.32
C LEU A 137 11.98 8.54 -7.34
N GLY A 138 11.69 8.76 -8.63
CA GLY A 138 12.73 8.75 -9.66
C GLY A 138 13.78 9.85 -9.48
N ALA A 139 13.36 11.03 -9.01
CA ALA A 139 14.27 12.17 -8.78
C ALA A 139 15.12 11.93 -7.53
N LEU A 140 14.50 11.39 -6.47
CA LEU A 140 15.21 10.99 -5.26
C LEU A 140 16.25 9.89 -5.53
N LEU A 141 15.90 8.87 -6.32
CA LEU A 141 16.86 7.82 -6.70
C LEU A 141 18.00 8.38 -7.55
N ALA A 142 17.69 9.25 -8.52
CA ALA A 142 18.69 9.91 -9.36
C ALA A 142 19.61 10.86 -8.56
N TRP A 143 19.10 11.49 -7.50
CA TRP A 143 19.93 12.27 -6.58
C TRP A 143 20.91 11.38 -5.82
N ILE A 144 20.43 10.24 -5.31
CA ILE A 144 21.20 9.32 -4.47
C ILE A 144 22.29 8.59 -5.28
N ASP A 145 21.96 8.15 -6.50
CA ASP A 145 22.86 7.40 -7.38
C ASP A 145 22.79 7.96 -8.82
N PRO A 146 23.41 9.13 -9.08
CA PRO A 146 23.33 9.77 -10.38
C PRO A 146 24.11 8.99 -11.46
N PRO A 147 23.53 8.76 -12.65
CA PRO A 147 24.23 8.07 -13.72
C PRO A 147 25.31 8.96 -14.36
N GLY A 148 26.35 8.31 -14.90
CA GLY A 148 27.27 8.95 -15.84
C GLY A 148 28.13 10.10 -15.28
N GLY A 149 28.34 10.14 -13.96
CA GLY A 149 29.15 11.18 -13.31
C GLY A 149 28.49 12.56 -13.25
N ALA A 150 27.20 12.65 -13.56
CA ALA A 150 26.40 13.86 -13.32
C ALA A 150 26.31 14.14 -11.82
N SER A 151 26.04 15.39 -11.44
CA SER A 151 25.68 15.70 -10.07
C SER A 151 24.27 15.18 -9.75
N GLY A 152 23.99 14.92 -8.46
CA GLY A 152 22.66 14.52 -8.02
C GLY A 152 21.56 15.52 -8.40
N ALA A 153 21.87 16.83 -8.36
CA ALA A 153 20.94 17.88 -8.76
C ALA A 153 20.59 17.85 -10.25
N GLU A 154 21.58 17.64 -11.12
CA GLU A 154 21.35 17.54 -12.57
C GLU A 154 20.54 16.28 -12.91
N ALA A 155 20.87 15.15 -12.28
CA ALA A 155 20.19 13.89 -12.51
C ALA A 155 18.74 13.90 -12.00
N ALA A 156 18.50 14.47 -10.83
CA ALA A 156 17.15 14.65 -10.28
C ALA A 156 16.29 15.54 -11.18
N LEU A 157 16.80 16.70 -11.61
CA LEU A 157 16.09 17.60 -12.51
C LEU A 157 15.74 16.92 -13.84
N ALA A 158 16.67 16.13 -14.39
CA ALA A 158 16.42 15.35 -15.60
C ALA A 158 15.30 14.32 -15.39
N ALA A 159 15.24 13.65 -14.24
CA ALA A 159 14.17 12.70 -13.92
C ALA A 159 12.80 13.38 -13.73
N GLU A 160 12.75 14.60 -13.20
CA GLU A 160 11.49 15.36 -13.03
C GLU A 160 10.92 15.87 -14.36
N LEU A 161 11.81 16.29 -15.27
CA LEU A 161 11.44 16.98 -16.51
C LEU A 161 11.47 16.09 -17.75
N GLY A 162 12.18 14.96 -17.68
CA GLY A 162 12.29 14.00 -18.77
C GLY A 162 10.92 13.52 -19.22
N ARG A 163 10.63 13.61 -20.51
CA ARG A 163 9.41 13.06 -21.10
C ARG A 163 9.74 12.21 -22.32
N ASP A 164 8.99 11.14 -22.52
CA ASP A 164 9.01 10.37 -23.75
C ASP A 164 8.20 11.06 -24.86
N HIS A 165 8.15 10.42 -26.04
CA HIS A 165 7.42 10.95 -27.19
C HIS A 165 5.91 11.10 -26.97
N ASP A 166 5.33 10.36 -26.02
CA ASP A 166 3.92 10.40 -25.64
C ASP A 166 3.66 11.37 -24.47
N GLY A 167 4.70 12.06 -23.99
CA GLY A 167 4.62 13.00 -22.88
C GLY A 167 4.53 12.32 -21.51
N GLN A 168 4.86 11.03 -21.39
CA GLN A 168 4.99 10.34 -20.11
C GLN A 168 6.36 10.64 -19.49
N LEU A 169 6.44 10.58 -18.16
CA LEU A 169 7.72 10.65 -17.44
C LEU A 169 8.65 9.51 -17.90
N LEU A 170 9.92 9.84 -18.14
CA LEU A 170 10.96 8.87 -18.48
C LEU A 170 11.28 7.90 -17.33
#